data_AF-A0A535LK39-F1
#
_entry.id   AF-A0A535LK39-F1
#
_cell.length_a   1.000
_cell.length_b   1.000
_cell.length_c   1.000
_cell.angle_alpha   90.00
_cell.angle_beta   90.00
_cell.angle_gamma   90.00
#
_symmetry.space_group_name_H-M   'P 1'
#
loop_
_entity.id
_entity.type
_entity.pdbx_description
1 polymer ?
#
loop_
_entity_poly.entity_id
_entity_poly.type
_entity_poly.pdbx_seq_one_letter_code
_entity_poly.pdbx_strand_id
1 'polypeptide(L)'
;MQRVQLQQVNHRKVQEFLDWLKANHTSHKTGVNEISSRTISNYVRKIHSFLDWCLEDEEYSQFVKLQTIKGIKMPHVEQFVKEVFTDEEIESLLLSIL
;
A
#
# COMPACT_ATOMS: atom_id res chain seq x y z
N MET A 1 -2.49 16.06 -11.75
CA MET A 1 -3.45 15.29 -10.91
C MET A 1 -4.66 16.15 -10.63
N GLN A 2 -5.86 15.62 -10.86
CA GLN A 2 -7.10 16.31 -10.51
C GLN A 2 -7.25 16.37 -8.98
N ARG A 3 -7.74 17.51 -8.45
CA ARG A 3 -8.08 17.61 -7.02
C ARG A 3 -9.30 16.71 -6.74
N VAL A 4 -9.18 15.84 -5.73
CA VAL A 4 -10.26 14.95 -5.27
C VAL A 4 -10.80 15.51 -3.96
N GLN A 5 -12.11 15.73 -3.89
CA GLN A 5 -12.79 16.14 -2.66
C GLN A 5 -13.14 14.91 -1.80
N LEU A 6 -13.25 15.09 -0.48
CA LEU A 6 -13.50 13.99 0.45
C LEU A 6 -14.77 13.19 0.11
N GLN A 7 -15.88 13.87 -0.22
CA GLN A 7 -17.14 13.19 -0.58
C GLN A 7 -17.06 12.38 -1.90
N GLN A 8 -15.98 12.54 -2.68
CA GLN A 8 -15.76 11.80 -3.92
C GLN A 8 -14.94 10.52 -3.69
N VAL A 9 -14.35 10.34 -2.50
CA VAL A 9 -13.57 9.15 -2.18
C VAL A 9 -14.52 7.97 -2.02
N ASN A 10 -14.39 6.97 -2.90
CA ASN A 10 -15.14 5.73 -2.87
C ASN A 10 -14.30 4.60 -3.47
N HIS A 11 -14.82 3.37 -3.44
CA HIS A 11 -14.11 2.19 -3.97
C HIS A 11 -13.59 2.38 -5.40
N ARG A 12 -14.36 3.02 -6.29
CA ARG A 12 -13.94 3.28 -7.67
C ARG A 12 -12.78 4.27 -7.72
N LYS A 13 -12.87 5.38 -6.97
CA LYS A 13 -11.82 6.40 -6.94
C LYS A 13 -10.51 5.84 -6.35
N VAL A 14 -10.61 4.97 -5.34
CA VAL A 14 -9.45 4.27 -4.79
C VAL A 14 -8.86 3.33 -5.84
N GLN A 15 -9.68 2.56 -6.57
CA GLN A 15 -9.19 1.69 -7.64
C GLN A 15 -8.48 2.47 -8.75
N GLU A 16 -9.07 3.57 -9.23
CA GLU A 16 -8.46 4.47 -10.22
C GLU A 16 -7.08 4.99 -9.74
N PHE A 17 -6.97 5.34 -8.46
CA PHE A 17 -5.69 5.73 -7.86
C PHE A 17 -4.67 4.58 -7.85
N LEU A 18 -5.08 3.36 -7.49
CA LEU A 18 -4.20 2.20 -7.48
C LEU A 18 -3.73 1.83 -8.88
N ASP A 19 -4.61 1.93 -9.88
CA ASP A 19 -4.26 1.65 -11.28
C ASP A 19 -3.28 2.69 -11.82
N TRP A 20 -3.51 3.97 -11.52
CA TRP A 20 -2.56 5.03 -11.82
C TRP A 20 -1.20 4.79 -11.13
N LEU A 21 -1.22 4.40 -9.86
CA LEU A 21 -0.01 4.14 -9.09
C LEU A 21 0.80 2.98 -9.68
N LYS A 22 0.15 1.90 -10.11
CA LYS A 22 0.81 0.78 -10.80
C LYS A 22 1.41 1.21 -12.15
N ALA A 23 0.70 2.04 -12.90
CA ALA A 23 1.14 2.48 -14.24
C ALA A 23 2.27 3.54 -14.20
N ASN A 24 2.36 4.33 -13.12
CA ASN A 24 3.29 5.46 -13.03
C ASN A 24 4.38 5.28 -11.97
N HIS A 25 4.44 4.12 -11.32
CA HIS A 25 5.50 3.84 -10.36
C HIS A 25 6.86 3.78 -11.06
N THR A 26 7.79 4.61 -10.60
CA THR A 26 9.19 4.50 -10.93
C THR A 26 9.93 3.96 -9.72
N SER A 27 10.57 2.80 -9.87
CA SER A 27 11.43 2.25 -8.83
C SER A 27 12.86 2.71 -9.06
N HIS A 28 13.53 3.06 -7.96
CA HIS A 28 14.95 3.40 -7.96
C HIS A 28 15.85 2.16 -7.97
N LYS A 29 15.28 0.96 -7.82
CA LYS A 29 16.01 -0.30 -7.81
C LYS A 29 16.11 -0.85 -9.22
N THR A 30 17.35 -1.10 -9.67
CA THR A 30 17.65 -1.70 -10.96
C THR A 30 16.87 -3.00 -11.17
N GLY A 31 16.18 -3.12 -12.30
CA GLY A 31 15.44 -4.32 -12.70
C GLY A 31 14.08 -4.50 -12.03
N VAL A 32 13.66 -3.59 -11.15
CA VAL A 32 12.31 -3.60 -10.57
C VAL A 32 11.56 -2.39 -11.10
N ASN A 33 10.49 -2.62 -11.86
CA ASN A 33 9.61 -1.57 -12.37
C ASN A 33 8.20 -1.66 -11.77
N GLU A 34 7.85 -2.80 -11.18
CA GLU A 34 6.53 -3.02 -10.61
C GLU A 34 6.49 -2.67 -9.12
N ILE A 35 5.43 -1.97 -8.74
CA ILE A 35 5.15 -1.68 -7.33
C ILE A 35 4.74 -2.96 -6.59
N SER A 36 5.37 -3.21 -5.44
CA SER A 36 5.07 -4.44 -4.68
C SER A 36 3.62 -4.49 -4.17
N SER A 37 3.04 -5.69 -4.11
CA SER A 37 1.70 -5.94 -3.55
C SER A 37 1.57 -5.43 -2.11
N ARG A 38 2.65 -5.52 -1.32
CA ARG A 38 2.73 -4.95 0.03
C ARG A 38 2.61 -3.44 0.03
N THR A 39 3.30 -2.74 -0.89
CA THR A 39 3.20 -1.28 -1.00
C THR A 39 1.78 -0.86 -1.36
N ILE A 40 1.15 -1.53 -2.34
CA ILE A 40 -0.25 -1.30 -2.73
C ILE A 40 -1.21 -1.49 -1.54
N SER A 41 -1.08 -2.59 -0.80
CA SER A 41 -1.89 -2.85 0.39
C SER A 41 -1.70 -1.76 1.47
N ASN A 42 -0.48 -1.28 1.68
CA ASN A 42 -0.21 -0.20 2.63
C ASN A 42 -0.88 1.12 2.24
N TYR A 43 -0.94 1.46 0.95
CA TYR A 43 -1.71 2.63 0.51
C TYR A 43 -3.19 2.48 0.85
N VAL A 44 -3.79 1.32 0.59
CA VAL A 44 -5.20 1.07 0.92
C VAL A 44 -5.45 1.12 2.42
N ARG A 45 -4.54 0.57 3.24
CA ARG A 45 -4.62 0.69 4.71
C ARG A 45 -4.61 2.14 5.18
N LYS A 46 -3.72 2.97 4.64
CA LYS A 46 -3.65 4.40 4.98
C LYS A 46 -4.94 5.14 4.60
N ILE A 47 -5.51 4.81 3.45
CA ILE A 47 -6.80 5.37 3.02
C ILE A 47 -7.92 4.94 3.98
N HIS A 48 -7.99 3.66 4.35
CA HIS A 48 -8.94 3.17 5.36
C HIS A 48 -8.79 3.91 6.68
N SER A 49 -7.59 3.96 7.25
CA SER A 49 -7.36 4.65 8.53
C SER A 49 -7.72 6.13 8.49
N PHE A 50 -7.46 6.82 7.37
CA PHE A 50 -7.86 8.20 7.20
C PHE A 50 -9.38 8.37 7.15
N LEU A 51 -10.08 7.51 6.39
CA LEU A 51 -11.55 7.56 6.30
C LEU A 51 -12.24 7.14 7.60
N ASP A 52 -11.67 6.17 8.33
CA ASP A 52 -12.15 5.77 9.65
C ASP A 52 -12.02 6.94 10.63
N TRP A 53 -10.88 7.63 10.63
CA TRP A 53 -10.72 8.85 11.42
C TRP A 53 -11.74 9.94 11.02
N CYS A 54 -11.95 10.18 9.72
CA CYS A 54 -12.96 11.14 9.25
C CYS A 54 -14.39 10.78 9.67
N LEU A 55 -14.72 9.51 9.91
CA LEU A 55 -16.04 9.11 10.39
C LEU A 55 -16.29 9.52 11.85
N GLU A 56 -15.23 9.56 12.65
CA GLU A 56 -15.30 9.89 14.08
C GLU A 56 -15.20 11.40 14.34
N ASP A 57 -14.64 12.14 13.37
CA ASP A 57 -14.44 13.58 13.47
C ASP A 57 -15.73 14.38 13.20
N GLU A 58 -16.00 15.38 14.04
CA GLU A 58 -17.21 16.21 13.97
C GLU A 58 -17.31 17.02 12.67
N GLU A 59 -16.19 17.49 12.12
CA GLU A 59 -16.16 18.29 10.90
C GLU A 59 -16.38 17.42 9.66
N TYR A 60 -15.78 16.23 9.64
CA TYR A 60 -15.67 15.40 8.43
C TYR A 60 -16.70 14.27 8.32
N SER A 61 -17.31 13.85 9.43
CA SER A 61 -18.24 12.71 9.49
C SER A 61 -19.41 12.80 8.50
N GLN A 62 -19.89 14.00 8.19
CA GLN A 62 -20.96 14.23 7.21
C GLN A 62 -20.60 13.86 5.76
N PHE A 63 -19.30 13.81 5.43
CA PHE A 63 -18.82 13.54 4.07
C PHE A 63 -18.44 12.08 3.84
N VAL A 64 -18.33 11.28 4.89
CA VAL A 64 -17.90 9.88 4.82
C VAL A 64 -19.03 8.97 5.30
N LYS A 65 -19.27 7.87 4.58
CA LYS A 65 -20.25 6.85 4.98
C LYS A 65 -19.53 5.55 5.28
N LEU A 66 -19.93 4.88 6.35
CA LEU A 66 -19.38 3.56 6.70
C LEU A 66 -19.48 2.54 5.55
N GLN A 67 -20.56 2.60 4.75
CA GLN A 67 -20.71 1.73 3.57
C GLN A 67 -19.63 1.98 2.51
N THR A 68 -19.18 3.23 2.35
CA THR A 68 -18.11 3.60 1.43
C THR A 68 -16.80 2.94 1.83
N ILE A 69 -16.45 2.98 3.12
CA ILE A 69 -15.25 2.34 3.65
C ILE A 69 -15.30 0.83 3.46
N LYS A 70 -16.41 0.19 3.85
CA LYS A 70 -16.62 -1.26 3.68
C LYS A 70 -16.56 -1.71 2.21
N GLY A 71 -16.88 -0.82 1.27
CA GLY A 71 -16.78 -1.08 -0.16
C GLY A 71 -15.34 -1.08 -0.70
N ILE A 72 -14.38 -0.47 0.00
CA ILE A 72 -12.97 -0.43 -0.42
C ILE A 72 -12.30 -1.75 -0.04
N LYS A 73 -12.09 -2.61 -1.04
CA LYS A 73 -11.48 -3.94 -0.84
C LYS A 73 -10.00 -3.82 -0.49
N MET A 74 -9.55 -4.62 0.47
CA MET A 74 -8.14 -4.76 0.80
C MET A 74 -7.44 -5.62 -0.26
N PRO A 75 -6.34 -5.15 -0.89
CA PRO A 75 -5.57 -5.94 -1.84
C PRO A 75 -4.93 -7.16 -1.18
N HIS A 76 -4.83 -8.25 -1.94
CA HIS A 76 -4.05 -9.41 -1.53
C HIS A 76 -2.56 -9.05 -1.48
N VAL A 77 -1.86 -9.54 -0.45
CA VAL A 77 -0.41 -9.34 -0.29
C VAL A 77 0.27 -10.67 -0.53
N GLU A 78 1.06 -10.73 -1.59
CA GLU A 78 1.89 -11.89 -1.88
C GLU A 78 2.95 -12.04 -0.78
N GLN A 79 3.06 -13.27 -0.27
CA GLN A 79 4.03 -13.62 0.76
C GLN A 79 5.25 -14.24 0.08
N PHE A 80 6.42 -13.67 0.36
CA PHE A 80 7.69 -14.21 -0.09
C PHE A 80 8.45 -14.71 1.14
N VAL A 81 8.81 -15.99 1.12
CA VAL A 81 9.79 -16.53 2.06
C VAL A 81 11.15 -16.17 1.50
N LYS A 82 11.91 -15.37 2.24
CA LYS A 82 13.32 -15.18 1.93
C LYS A 82 14.06 -16.41 2.44
N GLU A 83 14.92 -16.97 1.59
CA GLU A 83 15.90 -17.96 2.06
C GLU A 83 16.73 -17.30 3.17
N VAL A 84 16.89 -18.06 4.25
CA VAL A 84 17.75 -17.69 5.36
C VAL A 84 19.14 -18.23 5.08
N PHE A 85 20.16 -17.52 5.56
CA PHE A 85 21.53 -18.00 5.44
C PHE A 85 21.70 -19.32 6.19
N THR A 86 22.40 -20.24 5.56
CA THR A 86 22.94 -21.46 6.18
C THR A 86 24.10 -21.11 7.11
N ASP A 87 24.42 -22.02 8.03
CA ASP A 87 25.54 -21.82 8.96
C ASP A 87 26.86 -21.67 8.18
N GLU A 88 27.04 -22.41 7.08
CA GLU A 88 28.21 -22.32 6.20
C GLU A 88 28.32 -20.96 5.48
N GLU A 89 27.20 -20.39 5.03
CA GLU A 89 27.17 -19.05 4.45
C GLU A 89 27.50 -17.97 5.48
N ILE A 90 27.06 -18.15 6.72
CA ILE A 90 27.39 -17.25 7.84
C ILE A 90 28.90 -17.34 8.15
N GLU A 91 29.46 -18.54 8.26
CA GLU A 91 30.90 -18.73 8.48
C GLU A 91 31.73 -18.11 7.36
N SER A 92 31.35 -18.36 6.10
CA SER A 92 32.03 -17.77 4.94
C SER A 92 31.94 -16.25 4.92
N LEU A 93 30.81 -15.66 5.32
CA LEU A 93 30.67 -14.21 5.42
C LEU A 93 31.60 -13.63 6.49
N LEU A 94 31.67 -14.26 7.67
CA LEU A 94 32.50 -13.80 8.78
C LEU A 94 34.00 -13.88 8.46
N LEU A 95 34.44 -14.91 7.74
CA LEU A 95 35.83 -15.05 7.29
C LEU A 95 36.21 -14.06 6.18
N SER A 96 35.26 -13.57 5.40
CA SER A 96 35.51 -12.62 4.29
C SER A 96 35.72 -11.16 4.71
N ILE A 97 35.47 -10.83 5.99
CA ILE A 97 35.57 -9.48 6.54
C ILE A 97 36.88 -9.27 7.33
N LEU A 98 37.65 -10.36 7.57
CA LEU A 98 38.96 -10.36 8.21
C LEU A 98 40.09 -10.35 7.18
#